data_AF-A0A1Q5E3X6-F1
#
_entry.id   AF-A0A1Q5E3X6-F1
#
_cell.length_a   1.000
_cell.length_b   1.000
_cell.length_c   1.000
_cell.angle_alpha   90.00
_cell.angle_beta   90.00
_cell.angle_gamma   90.00
#
_symmetry.space_group_name_H-M   'P 1'
#
loop_
_entity.id
_entity.type
_entity.pdbx_description
1 polymer ?
#
loop_
_entity_poly.entity_id
_entity_poly.type
_entity_poly.pdbx_seq_one_letter_code
_entity_poly.pdbx_strand_id
1 'polypeptide(L)'
;MREQYRSETFTEDSLAPDPMDQFARWFRQVAAGGMLHEPNAMVVSTATPEGRPSSRTVLLKMYDARGFVFFTNYSSRKGRELTANPYVSLLFPWHPLARQVIVTGTAARVPREETVAYFRTRPHGSQLGAWASEQSTVIGSREELTARYEELSARYPEGEKVPAPPHWGGFRVVPETIEFWQGHENRLHDRLRYVREGGGEKWRVERLCP
;
A
#
# COMPACT_ATOMS: atom_id res chain seq x y z
N MET A 1 -27.22 -7.65 -3.36
CA MET A 1 -26.70 -8.22 -4.62
C MET A 1 -25.62 -9.23 -4.24
N ARG A 2 -25.77 -10.51 -4.61
CA ARG A 2 -24.85 -11.60 -4.25
C ARG A 2 -24.36 -12.25 -5.53
N GLU A 3 -23.05 -12.27 -5.75
CA GLU A 3 -22.42 -13.06 -6.81
C GLU A 3 -21.90 -14.37 -6.22
N GLN A 4 -22.00 -15.45 -7.00
CA GLN A 4 -21.50 -16.77 -6.64
C GLN A 4 -20.05 -16.90 -7.13
N TYR A 5 -19.11 -17.09 -6.20
CA TYR A 5 -17.69 -17.21 -6.51
C TYR A 5 -17.31 -18.66 -6.79
N ARG A 6 -16.86 -18.96 -8.01
CA ARG A 6 -16.23 -20.25 -8.35
C ARG A 6 -14.73 -20.05 -8.47
N SER A 7 -14.00 -20.53 -7.47
CA SER A 7 -12.55 -20.50 -7.40
C SER A 7 -12.03 -21.91 -7.07
N GLU A 8 -10.81 -22.20 -7.52
CA GLU A 8 -10.09 -23.41 -7.12
C GLU A 8 -9.80 -23.38 -5.62
N THR A 9 -9.88 -24.55 -4.95
CA THR A 9 -9.58 -24.68 -3.52
C THR A 9 -8.15 -24.23 -3.23
N PHE A 10 -7.99 -23.41 -2.20
CA PHE A 10 -6.72 -22.83 -1.78
C PHE A 10 -6.26 -23.50 -0.48
N THR A 11 -5.27 -24.38 -0.62
CA THR A 11 -4.75 -25.23 0.47
C THR A 11 -3.32 -24.85 0.88
N GLU A 12 -2.91 -25.34 2.04
CA GLU A 12 -1.58 -25.19 2.62
C GLU A 12 -0.51 -25.71 1.66
N ASP A 13 -0.73 -26.86 1.03
CA ASP A 13 0.21 -27.46 0.07
C ASP A 13 0.38 -26.62 -1.20
N SER A 14 -0.60 -25.75 -1.51
CA SER A 14 -0.53 -24.86 -2.65
C SER A 14 0.29 -23.60 -2.38
N LEU A 15 0.59 -23.30 -1.11
CA LEU A 15 1.29 -22.08 -0.69
C LEU A 15 2.77 -22.09 -1.09
N ALA A 16 3.29 -20.89 -1.37
CA ALA A 16 4.73 -20.72 -1.43
C ALA A 16 5.31 -20.81 0.00
N PRO A 17 6.54 -21.32 0.20
CA PRO A 17 7.15 -21.35 1.54
C PRO A 17 7.34 -19.95 2.15
N ASP A 18 7.64 -18.95 1.32
CA ASP A 18 7.78 -17.55 1.72
C ASP A 18 6.53 -16.73 1.35
N PRO A 19 5.99 -15.89 2.26
CA PRO A 19 4.78 -15.13 1.98
C PRO A 19 4.97 -14.00 0.95
N MET A 20 6.18 -13.47 0.77
CA MET A 20 6.46 -12.49 -0.28
C MET A 20 6.44 -13.16 -1.65
N ASP A 21 6.92 -14.41 -1.77
CA ASP A 21 6.78 -15.21 -2.99
C ASP A 21 5.32 -15.53 -3.29
N GLN A 22 4.53 -15.86 -2.26
CA GLN A 22 3.09 -16.04 -2.37
C GLN A 22 2.41 -14.77 -2.89
N PHE A 23 2.72 -13.62 -2.30
CA PHE A 23 2.19 -12.33 -2.73
C PHE A 23 2.57 -12.05 -4.18
N ALA A 24 3.85 -12.20 -4.54
CA ALA A 24 4.34 -11.97 -5.90
C ALA A 24 3.61 -12.86 -6.93
N ARG A 25 3.32 -14.11 -6.56
CA ARG A 25 2.55 -15.03 -7.40
C ARG A 25 1.13 -14.53 -7.65
N TRP A 26 0.37 -14.19 -6.60
CA TRP A 26 -0.99 -13.68 -6.76
C TRP A 26 -1.02 -12.32 -7.44
N PHE A 27 -0.10 -11.42 -7.09
CA PHE A 27 -0.01 -10.09 -7.69
C PHE A 27 0.23 -10.16 -9.20
N ARG A 28 1.15 -11.03 -9.67
CA ARG A 28 1.37 -11.26 -11.10
C ARG A 28 0.12 -11.78 -11.81
N GLN A 29 -0.61 -12.71 -11.21
CA GLN A 29 -1.87 -13.22 -11.77
C GLN A 29 -2.92 -12.12 -11.92
N VAL A 30 -3.11 -11.31 -10.87
CA VAL A 30 -4.08 -10.21 -10.88
C VAL A 30 -3.70 -9.15 -11.90
N ALA A 31 -2.41 -8.79 -11.97
CA ALA A 31 -1.91 -7.80 -12.93
C ALA A 31 -2.00 -8.27 -14.38
N ALA A 32 -1.77 -9.55 -14.65
CA ALA A 32 -1.86 -10.12 -15.99
C ALA A 32 -3.31 -10.38 -16.43
N GLY A 33 -4.24 -10.59 -15.49
CA GLY A 33 -5.62 -10.96 -15.78
C GLY A 33 -6.47 -9.85 -16.40
N GLY A 34 -6.04 -8.59 -16.34
CA GLY A 34 -6.72 -7.46 -16.98
C GLY A 34 -8.09 -7.07 -16.39
N MET A 35 -8.59 -7.80 -15.38
CA MET A 35 -9.90 -7.58 -14.77
C MET A 35 -9.94 -6.41 -13.77
N LEU A 36 -8.77 -5.96 -13.28
CA LEU A 36 -8.68 -4.96 -12.24
C LEU A 36 -7.87 -3.75 -12.70
N HIS A 37 -8.48 -2.57 -12.63
CA HIS A 37 -7.78 -1.31 -12.80
C HIS A 37 -6.90 -1.05 -11.56
N GLU A 38 -5.61 -0.73 -11.78
CA GLU A 38 -4.62 -0.51 -10.73
C GLU A 38 -4.53 -1.67 -9.70
N PRO A 39 -4.02 -2.84 -10.08
CA PRO A 39 -3.92 -3.99 -9.17
C PRO A 39 -3.03 -3.75 -7.95
N ASN A 40 -2.19 -2.73 -8.01
CA ASN A 40 -1.33 -2.25 -6.92
C ASN A 40 -2.01 -1.22 -6.00
N ALA A 41 -3.27 -0.86 -6.23
CA ALA A 41 -4.06 -0.09 -5.28
C ALA A 41 -4.34 -0.92 -4.02
N MET A 42 -4.11 -0.31 -2.87
CA MET A 42 -4.32 -0.93 -1.56
C MET A 42 -4.89 0.09 -0.57
N VAL A 43 -5.67 -0.39 0.38
CA VAL A 43 -6.11 0.40 1.53
C VAL A 43 -5.03 0.31 2.60
N VAL A 44 -4.51 1.47 3.03
CA VAL A 44 -3.63 1.55 4.20
C VAL A 44 -4.42 2.07 5.39
N SER A 45 -4.39 1.30 6.47
CA SER A 45 -5.07 1.61 7.73
C SER A 45 -4.03 1.88 8.81
N THR A 46 -4.16 3.02 9.47
CA THR A 46 -3.27 3.53 10.52
C THR A 46 -4.09 3.95 11.73
N ALA A 47 -3.47 4.18 12.89
CA ALA A 47 -4.19 4.64 14.07
C ALA A 47 -3.39 5.68 14.84
N THR A 48 -4.08 6.53 15.60
CA THR A 48 -3.42 7.38 16.61
C THR A 48 -2.90 6.52 17.77
N PRO A 49 -2.03 7.04 18.66
CA PRO A 49 -1.59 6.33 19.86
C PRO A 49 -2.74 5.88 20.79
N GLU A 50 -3.88 6.57 20.75
CA GLU A 50 -5.09 6.22 21.50
C GLU A 50 -5.94 5.13 20.81
N GLY A 51 -5.45 4.55 19.71
CA GLY A 51 -6.12 3.49 18.98
C GLY A 51 -7.27 3.96 18.10
N ARG A 52 -7.30 5.24 17.67
CA ARG A 52 -8.34 5.75 16.75
C ARG A 52 -7.94 5.49 15.30
N PRO A 53 -8.58 4.56 14.58
CA PRO A 53 -8.16 4.16 13.24
C PRO A 53 -8.55 5.18 12.17
N SER A 54 -7.81 5.19 11.06
CA SER A 54 -8.23 5.80 9.81
C SER A 54 -7.64 5.06 8.60
N SER A 55 -8.38 5.07 7.50
CA SER A 55 -8.06 4.32 6.28
C SER A 55 -8.19 5.19 5.05
N ARG A 56 -7.42 4.85 4.00
CA ARG A 56 -7.46 5.49 2.67
C ARG A 56 -6.74 4.62 1.66
N THR A 57 -7.05 4.83 0.38
CA THR A 57 -6.32 4.17 -0.71
C THR A 57 -4.95 4.81 -0.93
N VAL A 58 -3.94 3.97 -1.16
CA VAL A 58 -2.61 4.32 -1.64
C VAL A 58 -2.18 3.30 -2.70
N LEU A 59 -1.10 3.59 -3.41
CA LEU A 59 -0.55 2.67 -4.40
C LEU A 59 0.71 2.02 -3.84
N LEU A 60 0.78 0.68 -3.90
CA LEU A 60 2.02 -0.07 -3.76
C LEU A 60 2.97 0.31 -4.89
N LYS A 61 4.23 0.61 -4.55
CA LYS A 61 5.25 1.03 -5.52
C LYS A 61 6.42 0.07 -5.60
N MET A 62 6.79 -0.55 -4.49
CA MET A 62 7.82 -1.59 -4.47
C MET A 62 7.44 -2.65 -3.44
N TYR A 63 7.87 -3.88 -3.67
CA TYR A 63 7.84 -4.94 -2.67
C TYR A 63 9.05 -5.84 -2.91
N ASP A 64 9.65 -6.31 -1.83
CA ASP A 64 10.80 -7.22 -1.82
C ASP A 64 10.80 -8.02 -0.51
N ALA A 65 11.82 -8.85 -0.24
CA ALA A 65 11.92 -9.63 0.99
C ALA A 65 11.81 -8.80 2.30
N ARG A 66 12.06 -7.49 2.24
CA ARG A 66 11.98 -6.58 3.40
C ARG A 66 10.58 -6.03 3.61
N GLY A 67 9.65 -6.21 2.66
CA GLY A 67 8.25 -5.81 2.80
C GLY A 67 7.74 -4.89 1.69
N PHE A 68 6.71 -4.10 1.99
CA PHE A 68 5.89 -3.35 1.02
C PHE A 68 6.15 -1.85 1.13
N VAL A 69 6.33 -1.15 0.02
CA VAL A 69 6.62 0.30 -0.01
C VAL A 69 5.54 1.08 -0.71
N PHE A 70 5.08 2.16 -0.07
CA PHE A 70 4.26 3.20 -0.68
C PHE A 70 4.85 4.57 -0.37
N PHE A 71 4.61 5.54 -1.25
CA PHE A 71 5.08 6.92 -1.10
C PHE A 71 3.95 7.86 -0.74
N THR A 72 4.22 8.81 0.15
CA THR A 72 3.21 9.74 0.67
C THR A 72 3.85 11.03 1.18
N ASN A 73 3.00 11.95 1.65
CA ASN A 73 3.44 13.14 2.39
C ASN A 73 3.51 12.79 3.89
N TYR A 74 4.70 12.94 4.49
CA TYR A 74 4.96 12.68 5.91
C TYR A 74 4.15 13.58 6.84
N SER A 75 3.78 14.78 6.38
CA SER A 75 2.93 15.71 7.13
C SER A 75 1.44 15.38 7.04
N SER A 76 1.02 14.43 6.19
CA SER A 76 -0.39 14.02 6.10
C SER A 76 -0.88 13.31 7.35
N ARG A 77 -2.20 13.13 7.50
CA ARG A 77 -2.78 12.39 8.63
C ARG A 77 -2.11 11.01 8.82
N LYS A 78 -1.99 10.22 7.76
CA LYS A 78 -1.35 8.89 7.80
C LYS A 78 0.15 8.98 8.14
N GLY A 79 0.85 10.00 7.64
CA GLY A 79 2.28 10.18 7.90
C GLY A 79 2.56 10.56 9.35
N ARG A 80 1.71 11.42 9.93
CA ARG A 80 1.74 11.76 11.37
C ARG A 80 1.37 10.56 12.24
N GLU A 81 0.29 9.85 11.91
CA GLU A 81 -0.12 8.63 12.61
C GLU A 81 1.00 7.57 12.60
N LEU A 82 1.60 7.26 11.43
CA LEU A 82 2.70 6.29 11.33
C LEU A 82 3.98 6.71 12.05
N THR A 83 4.22 8.02 12.17
CA THR A 83 5.37 8.52 12.93
C THR A 83 5.17 8.34 14.44
N ALA A 84 3.93 8.49 14.92
CA ALA A 84 3.60 8.35 16.34
C ALA A 84 3.26 6.90 16.76
N ASN A 85 2.75 6.10 15.83
CA ASN A 85 2.33 4.72 16.03
C ASN A 85 2.67 3.92 14.75
N PRO A 86 3.73 3.07 14.76
CA PRO A 86 4.20 2.42 13.54
C PRO A 86 3.31 1.27 13.07
N TYR A 87 2.35 0.80 13.88
CA TYR A 87 1.48 -0.32 13.53
C TYR A 87 0.53 0.05 12.36
N VAL A 88 0.47 -0.83 11.37
CA VAL A 88 -0.23 -0.59 10.12
C VAL A 88 -0.84 -1.87 9.58
N SER A 89 -1.96 -1.73 8.85
CA SER A 89 -2.53 -2.79 8.04
C SER A 89 -2.66 -2.34 6.58
N LEU A 90 -2.28 -3.21 5.65
CA LEU A 90 -2.51 -3.05 4.22
C LEU A 90 -3.56 -4.07 3.78
N LEU A 91 -4.55 -3.64 3.00
CA LEU A 91 -5.54 -4.50 2.38
C LEU A 91 -5.48 -4.31 0.87
N PHE A 92 -5.29 -5.41 0.14
CA PHE A 92 -5.44 -5.48 -1.32
C PHE A 92 -6.82 -6.09 -1.63
N PRO A 93 -7.81 -5.28 -2.05
CA PRO A 93 -9.17 -5.76 -2.25
C PRO A 93 -9.42 -6.12 -3.72
N TRP A 94 -8.92 -7.27 -4.17
CA TRP A 94 -9.09 -7.73 -5.54
C TRP A 94 -10.47 -8.35 -5.77
N HIS A 95 -11.50 -7.53 -5.61
CA HIS A 95 -12.91 -7.93 -5.64
C HIS A 95 -13.31 -8.77 -6.86
N PRO A 96 -12.91 -8.43 -8.11
CA PRO A 96 -13.31 -9.23 -9.28
C PRO A 96 -12.78 -10.67 -9.27
N LEU A 97 -11.71 -10.93 -8.51
CA LEU A 97 -11.12 -12.26 -8.36
C LEU A 97 -11.57 -12.96 -7.06
N ALA A 98 -12.44 -12.32 -6.28
CA ALA A 98 -12.78 -12.76 -4.94
C ALA A 98 -11.53 -13.04 -4.09
N ARG A 99 -10.51 -12.18 -4.20
CA ARG A 99 -9.26 -12.32 -3.44
C ARG A 99 -9.02 -11.12 -2.56
N GLN A 100 -8.48 -11.38 -1.38
CA GLN A 100 -7.89 -10.34 -0.55
C GLN A 100 -6.51 -10.76 -0.08
N VAL A 101 -5.61 -9.80 -0.01
CA VAL A 101 -4.37 -9.94 0.78
C VAL A 101 -4.40 -8.91 1.89
N ILE A 102 -4.22 -9.37 3.13
CA ILE A 102 -4.14 -8.52 4.32
C ILE A 102 -2.73 -8.65 4.88
N VAL A 103 -2.01 -7.54 4.96
CA VAL A 103 -0.69 -7.45 5.59
C VAL A 103 -0.86 -6.68 6.89
N THR A 104 -0.28 -7.15 7.97
CA THR A 104 -0.12 -6.36 9.21
C THR A 104 1.34 -6.36 9.65
N GLY A 105 1.76 -5.28 10.29
CA GLY A 105 3.11 -5.14 10.81
C GLY A 105 3.43 -3.69 11.14
N THR A 106 4.71 -3.31 10.99
CA THR A 106 5.19 -1.96 11.31
C THR A 106 5.70 -1.22 10.08
N ALA A 107 5.47 0.09 10.02
CA ALA A 107 6.00 0.96 8.97
C ALA A 107 7.21 1.79 9.45
N ALA A 108 8.25 1.86 8.63
CA ALA A 108 9.38 2.76 8.82
C ALA A 108 9.63 3.61 7.56
N ARG A 109 10.18 4.82 7.71
CA ARG A 109 10.52 5.66 6.55
C ARG A 109 11.64 5.00 5.75
N VAL A 110 11.53 5.06 4.42
CA VAL A 110 12.64 4.65 3.53
C VAL A 110 13.77 5.68 3.55
N PRO A 111 15.01 5.31 3.20
CA PRO A 111 16.11 6.25 3.07
C PRO A 111 15.78 7.42 2.11
N ARG A 112 16.42 8.57 2.35
CA ARG A 112 16.15 9.76 1.55
C ARG A 112 16.54 9.57 0.08
N GLU A 113 17.57 8.77 -0.16
CA GLU A 113 18.08 8.40 -1.47
C GLU A 113 17.05 7.61 -2.26
N GLU A 114 16.38 6.63 -1.64
CA GLU A 114 15.29 5.84 -2.22
C GLU A 114 14.09 6.74 -2.58
N THR A 115 13.79 7.70 -1.70
CA THR A 115 12.77 8.73 -1.95
C THR A 115 13.10 9.61 -3.15
N VAL A 116 14.32 10.13 -3.24
CA VAL A 116 14.75 10.99 -4.34
C VAL A 116 14.77 10.21 -5.66
N ALA A 117 15.26 8.96 -5.64
CA ALA A 117 15.29 8.08 -6.80
C ALA A 117 13.88 7.84 -7.34
N TYR A 118 12.94 7.42 -6.49
CA TYR A 118 11.55 7.20 -6.91
C TYR A 118 10.83 8.50 -7.30
N PHE A 119 11.08 9.62 -6.60
CA PHE A 119 10.45 10.90 -6.94
C PHE A 119 10.76 11.33 -8.38
N ARG A 120 12.00 11.13 -8.83
CA ARG A 120 12.45 11.45 -10.19
C ARG A 120 11.77 10.64 -11.28
N THR A 121 11.23 9.45 -10.96
CA THR A 121 10.52 8.62 -11.95
C THR A 121 9.05 9.02 -12.12
N ARG A 122 8.54 9.94 -11.29
CA ARG A 122 7.14 10.36 -11.36
C ARG A 122 6.92 11.29 -12.55
N PRO A 123 5.74 11.28 -13.19
CA PRO A 123 5.39 12.28 -14.20
C PRO A 123 5.58 13.71 -13.68
N HIS A 124 5.98 14.64 -14.54
CA HIS A 124 6.29 16.03 -14.16
C HIS A 124 5.17 16.67 -13.32
N GLY A 125 3.92 16.58 -13.78
CA GLY A 125 2.77 17.10 -13.04
C GLY A 125 2.56 16.45 -11.67
N SER A 126 2.92 15.17 -11.51
CA SER A 126 2.92 14.51 -10.20
C SER A 126 4.02 15.03 -9.26
N GLN A 127 5.18 15.42 -9.80
CA GLN A 127 6.25 16.04 -9.03
C GLN A 127 5.80 17.43 -8.53
N LEU A 128 5.19 18.23 -9.40
CA LEU A 128 4.62 19.55 -9.03
C LEU A 128 3.48 19.41 -8.01
N GLY A 129 2.55 18.49 -8.23
CA GLY A 129 1.44 18.26 -7.30
C GLY A 129 1.88 17.85 -5.89
N ALA A 130 3.05 17.24 -5.75
CA ALA A 130 3.62 16.92 -4.44
C ALA A 130 4.13 18.15 -3.68
N TRP A 131 4.53 19.21 -4.38
CA TRP A 131 4.87 20.50 -3.79
C TRP A 131 3.63 21.37 -3.55
N ALA A 132 2.69 21.37 -4.49
CA ALA A 132 1.49 22.21 -4.41
C ALA A 132 0.58 21.82 -3.23
N SER A 133 0.62 20.55 -2.81
CA SER A 133 -0.28 20.00 -1.81
C SER A 133 0.37 19.85 -0.44
N GLU A 134 -0.09 20.67 0.52
CA GLU A 134 0.02 20.40 1.95
C GLU A 134 -0.99 19.32 2.35
N GLN A 135 -0.70 18.07 1.99
CA GLN A 135 -1.67 16.98 2.10
C GLN A 135 -2.30 16.87 3.50
N SER A 136 -3.64 16.86 3.55
CA SER A 136 -4.45 16.76 4.78
C SER A 136 -4.48 18.01 5.66
N THR A 137 -4.12 19.19 5.16
CA THR A 137 -4.48 20.48 5.76
C THR A 137 -5.81 21.00 5.18
N VAL A 138 -6.47 21.90 5.91
CA VAL A 138 -7.67 22.60 5.41
C VAL A 138 -7.21 23.72 4.49
N ILE A 139 -7.81 23.82 3.31
CA ILE A 139 -7.58 24.91 2.35
C ILE A 139 -8.87 25.72 2.19
N GLY A 140 -8.75 26.99 1.79
CA GLY A 140 -9.89 27.88 1.65
C GLY A 140 -10.76 27.52 0.44
N SER A 141 -10.13 27.08 -0.66
CA SER A 141 -10.83 26.72 -1.89
C SER A 141 -9.97 25.88 -2.84
N ARG A 142 -10.57 25.42 -3.95
CA ARG A 142 -9.84 24.69 -5.00
C ARG A 142 -8.89 25.62 -5.76
N GLU A 143 -9.28 26.88 -5.94
CA GLU A 143 -8.53 27.90 -6.67
C GLU A 143 -7.17 28.17 -6.01
N GLU A 144 -7.10 28.13 -4.68
CA GLU A 144 -5.84 28.20 -3.94
C GLU A 144 -4.86 27.09 -4.36
N LEU A 145 -5.34 25.85 -4.49
CA LEU A 145 -4.52 24.72 -4.92
C LEU A 145 -4.08 24.87 -6.38
N THR A 146 -4.98 25.33 -7.25
CA THR A 146 -4.67 25.57 -8.68
C THR A 146 -3.61 26.66 -8.83
N ALA A 147 -3.74 27.78 -8.12
CA ALA A 147 -2.78 28.89 -8.16
C ALA A 147 -1.37 28.43 -7.72
N ARG A 148 -1.28 27.69 -6.61
CA ARG A 148 0.01 27.10 -6.15
C ARG A 148 0.61 26.17 -7.19
N TYR A 149 -0.20 25.38 -7.88
CA TYR A 149 0.27 24.49 -8.94
C TYR A 149 0.79 25.27 -10.16
N GLU A 150 0.08 26.32 -10.58
CA GLU A 150 0.49 27.20 -11.70
C GLU A 150 1.80 27.93 -11.41
N GLU A 151 1.97 28.47 -10.19
CA GLU A 151 3.22 29.06 -9.73
C GLU A 151 4.40 28.08 -9.82
N LEU A 152 4.18 26.83 -9.38
CA LEU A 152 5.18 25.77 -9.45
C LEU A 152 5.46 25.35 -10.89
N SER A 153 4.45 25.31 -11.75
CA SER A 153 4.59 24.99 -13.17
C SER A 153 5.38 26.07 -13.92
N ALA A 154 5.20 27.35 -13.56
CA ALA A 154 5.99 28.44 -14.10
C ALA A 154 7.44 28.42 -13.58
N ARG A 155 7.62 28.07 -12.30
CA ARG A 155 8.94 27.94 -11.67
C ARG A 155 9.74 26.73 -12.18
N TYR A 156 9.06 25.63 -12.48
CA TYR A 156 9.65 24.40 -12.97
C TYR A 156 8.92 23.94 -14.25
N PRO A 157 9.26 24.55 -15.41
CA PRO A 157 8.76 24.11 -16.71
C PRO A 157 9.07 22.64 -16.99
N GLU A 158 8.36 22.04 -17.95
CA GLU A 158 8.63 20.66 -18.35
C GLU A 158 10.07 20.49 -18.85
N GLY A 159 10.75 19.44 -18.41
CA GLY A 159 12.18 19.21 -18.66
C GLY A 159 13.11 19.73 -17.56
N GLU A 160 12.65 20.63 -16.69
CA GLU A 160 13.41 21.07 -15.52
C GLU A 160 13.39 20.04 -14.39
N LYS A 161 14.45 20.04 -13.57
CA LYS A 161 14.55 19.13 -12.42
C LYS A 161 13.78 19.68 -11.23
N VAL A 162 12.63 19.10 -10.92
CA VAL A 162 11.91 19.37 -9.66
C VAL A 162 12.60 18.64 -8.51
N PRO A 163 13.05 19.34 -7.44
CA PRO A 163 13.60 18.67 -6.27
C PRO A 163 12.50 17.90 -5.52
N ALA A 164 12.82 16.76 -4.91
CA ALA A 164 11.87 16.07 -4.05
C ALA A 164 11.57 16.92 -2.80
N PRO A 165 10.31 17.16 -2.41
CA PRO A 165 10.00 17.88 -1.18
C PRO A 165 10.59 17.18 0.07
N PRO A 166 11.06 17.91 1.10
CA PRO A 166 11.61 17.32 2.30
C PRO A 166 10.57 16.54 3.12
N HIS A 167 9.30 16.95 3.04
CA HIS A 167 8.18 16.30 3.71
C HIS A 167 7.55 15.17 2.90
N TRP A 168 8.09 14.83 1.73
CA TRP A 168 7.57 13.75 0.88
C TRP A 168 8.55 12.58 0.84
N GLY A 169 8.04 11.35 0.92
CA GLY A 169 8.86 10.15 0.81
C GLY A 169 8.12 8.84 1.04
N GLY A 170 8.88 7.75 1.17
CA GLY A 170 8.34 6.40 1.29
C GLY A 170 8.19 5.92 2.73
N PHE A 171 7.22 5.04 2.95
CA PHE A 171 7.15 4.12 4.09
C PHE A 171 7.28 2.69 3.59
N ARG A 172 8.12 1.90 4.27
CA ARG A 172 8.22 0.46 4.13
C ARG A 172 7.49 -0.22 5.28
N VAL A 173 6.53 -1.06 4.95
CA VAL A 173 5.81 -1.93 5.88
C VAL A 173 6.52 -3.27 5.94
N VAL A 174 7.11 -3.56 7.10
CA VAL A 174 7.69 -4.87 7.40
C VAL A 174 6.58 -5.77 7.93
N PRO A 175 6.24 -6.87 7.24
CA PRO A 175 5.12 -7.71 7.62
C PRO A 175 5.45 -8.55 8.86
N GLU A 176 4.49 -8.62 9.78
CA GLU A 176 4.43 -9.59 10.88
C GLU A 176 3.45 -10.71 10.56
N THR A 177 2.36 -10.38 9.86
CA THR A 177 1.46 -11.37 9.27
C THR A 177 1.07 -11.00 7.84
N ILE A 178 0.82 -12.02 7.02
CA ILE A 178 0.24 -11.88 5.69
C ILE A 178 -0.85 -12.95 5.54
N GLU A 179 -2.11 -12.51 5.42
CA GLU A 179 -3.26 -13.37 5.20
C GLU A 179 -3.70 -13.30 3.73
N PHE A 180 -3.92 -14.48 3.16
CA PHE A 180 -4.45 -14.71 1.84
C PHE A 180 -5.86 -15.28 1.97
N TRP A 181 -6.83 -14.53 1.47
CA TRP A 181 -8.24 -14.88 1.51
C TRP A 181 -8.73 -15.14 0.08
N GLN A 182 -9.40 -16.27 -0.12
CA GLN A 182 -10.04 -16.67 -1.38
C GLN A 182 -11.53 -16.92 -1.13
N GLY A 183 -12.37 -16.20 -1.86
CA GLY A 183 -13.82 -16.35 -1.82
C GLY A 183 -14.26 -17.65 -2.48
N HIS A 184 -15.27 -18.30 -1.90
CA HIS A 184 -15.89 -19.56 -2.32
C HIS A 184 -17.40 -19.50 -2.11
N GLU A 185 -18.12 -20.46 -2.69
CA GLU A 185 -19.54 -20.68 -2.44
C GLU A 185 -19.83 -21.02 -0.96
N ASN A 186 -21.07 -20.84 -0.53
CA ASN A 186 -21.55 -21.14 0.83
C ASN A 186 -20.80 -20.44 1.98
N ARG A 187 -19.98 -19.42 1.69
CA ARG A 187 -19.15 -18.69 2.67
C ARG A 187 -18.04 -19.52 3.32
N LEU A 188 -17.72 -20.69 2.75
CA LEU A 188 -16.62 -21.51 3.21
C LEU A 188 -15.31 -21.01 2.58
N HIS A 189 -14.94 -19.77 2.93
CA HIS A 189 -13.77 -19.10 2.36
C HIS A 189 -12.47 -19.73 2.84
N ASP A 190 -11.50 -19.83 1.94
CA ASP A 190 -10.15 -20.26 2.29
C ASP A 190 -9.37 -19.07 2.84
N ARG A 191 -8.86 -19.24 4.07
CA ARG A 191 -8.10 -18.22 4.79
C ARG A 191 -6.81 -18.81 5.31
N LEU A 192 -5.71 -18.46 4.67
CA LEU A 192 -4.38 -18.93 5.04
C LEU A 192 -3.52 -17.74 5.44
N ARG A 193 -2.99 -17.78 6.65
CA ARG A 193 -2.21 -16.69 7.26
C ARG A 193 -0.80 -17.15 7.58
N TYR A 194 0.17 -16.43 7.04
CA TYR A 194 1.55 -16.53 7.46
C TYR A 194 1.77 -15.65 8.69
N VAL A 195 2.44 -16.19 9.71
CA VAL A 195 2.81 -15.48 10.93
C VAL A 195 4.32 -15.59 11.13
N ARG A 196 4.99 -14.45 11.27
CA ARG A 196 6.45 -14.39 11.47
C ARG A 196 6.80 -14.91 12.86
N GLU A 197 7.79 -15.79 12.94
CA GLU A 197 8.24 -16.38 14.20
C GLU A 197 9.39 -15.60 14.82
N GLY A 198 9.24 -15.18 16.09
CA GLY A 198 10.34 -14.64 16.91
C GLY A 198 11.08 -13.42 16.33
N GLY A 199 10.45 -12.67 15.41
CA GLY A 199 11.09 -11.55 14.70
C GLY A 199 12.15 -11.95 13.66
N GLY A 200 12.35 -13.25 13.41
CA GLY A 200 13.30 -13.78 12.43
C GLY A 200 12.72 -13.93 11.02
N GLU A 201 13.39 -14.72 10.19
CA GLU A 201 13.00 -14.98 8.79
C GLU A 201 12.03 -16.15 8.63
N LYS A 202 11.75 -16.89 9.71
CA LYS A 202 10.85 -18.05 9.68
C LYS A 202 9.39 -17.63 9.75
N TRP A 203 8.56 -18.34 8.98
CA TRP A 203 7.12 -18.15 8.92
C TRP A 203 6.42 -19.47 9.21
N ARG A 204 5.36 -19.41 10.02
CA ARG A 204 4.40 -20.51 10.16
C ARG A 204 3.11 -20.17 9.43
N VAL A 205 2.42 -21.19 8.92
CA VAL A 205 1.13 -21.06 8.25
C VAL A 205 0.02 -21.50 9.21
N GLU A 206 -1.06 -20.73 9.26
CA GLU A 206 -2.28 -21.03 10.00
C GLU A 206 -3.49 -20.95 9.07
N ARG A 207 -4.38 -21.94 9.13
CA ARG A 207 -5.71 -21.86 8.52
C ARG A 207 -6.69 -21.21 9.49
N LEU A 208 -7.46 -20.25 9.01
CA LEU A 208 -8.48 -19.55 9.79
C LEU A 208 -9.88 -19.99 9.34
N CYS A 209 -10.82 -20.02 10.28
CA CYS A 209 -12.24 -20.20 9.96
C CYS A 209 -12.76 -18.97 9.18
N PRO A 210 -13.61 -19.15 8.15
CA PRO A 210 -14.23 -18.06 7.41
C PRO A 210 -15.22 -17.22 8.24
#